data_AF-A0A7X9IUA7-F1
#
_entry.id   AF-A0A7X9IUA7-F1
#
_cell.length_a   1.000
_cell.length_b   1.000
_cell.length_c   1.000
_cell.angle_alpha   90.00
_cell.angle_beta   90.00
_cell.angle_gamma   90.00
#
_symmetry.space_group_name_H-M   'P 1'
#
loop_
_entity.id
_entity.type
_entity.pdbx_description
1 polymer ?
#
loop_
_entity_poly.entity_id
_entity_poly.type
_entity_poly.pdbx_seq_one_letter_code
_entity_poly.pdbx_strand_id
1 'polypeptide(L)'
;MFCWRARSLLSAYVDRELPPGRARAVARHLERCPGCAARERELRRVWDVLAELPPPEDGADDLWPGIERRLADDARPPALDERFRWWVPAAVAISALLGVAGGTWFALRFAAPSPRAAETVRAVATDDSFAEAFGEGPAEAVMRGLFAATPAPPARRSAAGEDAR
;
A
#
# COMPACT_ATOMS: atom_id res chain seq x y z
N MET A 1 23.37 5.00 18.29
CA MET A 1 22.73 3.67 18.18
C MET A 1 23.07 2.88 19.44
N PHE A 2 22.10 2.12 19.98
CA PHE A 2 22.28 1.29 21.17
C PHE A 2 22.86 -0.09 20.81
N CYS A 3 23.58 -0.73 21.75
CA CYS A 3 24.26 -2.02 21.52
C CYS A 3 23.31 -3.15 21.11
N TRP A 4 22.13 -3.25 21.72
CA TRP A 4 21.16 -4.30 21.38
C TRP A 4 20.70 -4.20 19.92
N ARG A 5 20.47 -2.97 19.44
CA ARG A 5 20.07 -2.70 18.06
C ARG A 5 21.21 -2.91 17.07
N ALA A 6 22.44 -2.60 17.49
CA ALA A 6 23.63 -2.93 16.71
C ALA A 6 23.73 -4.44 16.51
N ARG A 7 23.63 -5.20 17.62
CA ARG A 7 23.74 -6.66 17.65
C ARG A 7 22.69 -7.33 16.78
N SER A 8 21.43 -6.89 16.83
CA SER A 8 20.37 -7.45 15.98
C SER A 8 20.58 -7.21 14.49
N LEU A 9 21.38 -6.21 14.12
CA LEU A 9 21.67 -5.85 12.73
C LEU A 9 23.01 -6.43 12.23
N LEU A 10 23.77 -7.13 13.07
CA LEU A 10 25.11 -7.58 12.71
C LEU A 10 25.13 -8.62 11.59
N SER A 11 24.19 -9.57 11.56
CA SER A 11 24.14 -10.58 10.47
C SER A 11 23.95 -9.89 9.12
N ALA A 12 22.84 -9.16 8.97
CA ALA A 12 22.55 -8.39 7.76
C ALA A 12 23.66 -7.37 7.39
N TYR A 13 24.42 -6.86 8.37
CA TYR A 13 25.57 -6.01 8.12
C TYR A 13 26.74 -6.79 7.50
N VAL A 14 27.05 -7.97 8.04
CA VAL A 14 28.10 -8.87 7.52
C VAL A 14 27.72 -9.35 6.12
N ASP A 15 26.45 -9.69 5.91
CA ASP A 15 25.90 -10.20 4.64
C ASP A 15 25.66 -9.08 3.60
N ARG A 16 25.95 -7.81 3.96
CA ARG A 16 25.78 -6.60 3.14
C ARG A 16 24.34 -6.31 2.67
N GLU A 17 23.36 -6.74 3.44
CA GLU A 17 21.92 -6.58 3.14
C GLU A 17 21.32 -5.29 3.73
N LEU A 18 22.10 -4.53 4.51
CA LEU A 18 21.61 -3.30 5.11
C LEU A 18 21.59 -2.13 4.13
N PRO A 19 20.52 -1.30 4.14
CA PRO A 19 20.50 -0.03 3.42
C PRO A 19 21.67 0.87 3.86
N PRO A 20 22.23 1.71 2.96
CA PRO A 20 23.47 2.46 3.21
C PRO A 20 23.45 3.32 4.49
N GLY A 21 22.29 3.90 4.83
CA GLY A 21 22.12 4.69 6.06
C GLY A 21 22.28 3.86 7.33
N ARG A 22 21.73 2.64 7.35
CA ARG A 22 21.82 1.71 8.49
C ARG A 22 23.20 1.08 8.59
N ALA A 23 23.78 0.68 7.46
CA ALA A 23 25.15 0.15 7.42
C ALA A 23 26.15 1.15 8.03
N ARG A 24 26.08 2.44 7.64
CA ARG A 24 26.91 3.50 8.23
C ARG A 24 26.68 3.70 9.74
N ALA A 25 25.44 3.59 10.20
CA ALA A 25 25.14 3.70 11.63
C ALA A 25 25.73 2.53 12.44
N VAL A 26 25.71 1.32 11.89
CA VAL A 26 26.35 0.13 12.46
C VAL A 26 27.87 0.28 12.47
N ALA A 27 28.48 0.65 11.34
CA ALA A 27 29.93 0.87 11.24
C ALA A 27 30.46 1.84 12.30
N ARG A 28 29.84 3.03 12.43
CA ARG A 28 30.19 4.01 13.47
C ARG A 28 30.05 3.48 14.90
N HIS A 29 29.14 2.54 15.14
CA HIS A 29 29.00 1.93 16.46
C HIS A 29 30.10 0.90 16.73
N LEU A 30 30.51 0.13 15.71
CA LEU A 30 31.59 -0.85 15.84
C LEU A 30 32.94 -0.19 16.14
N GLU A 31 33.19 1.00 15.59
CA GLU A 31 34.36 1.82 15.92
C GLU A 31 34.43 2.21 17.40
N ARG A 32 33.27 2.30 18.08
CA ARG A 32 33.16 2.83 19.45
C ARG A 32 32.85 1.77 20.50
N CYS A 33 32.41 0.58 20.08
CA CYS A 33 31.98 -0.48 20.99
C CYS A 33 32.76 -1.77 20.73
N PRO A 34 33.77 -2.09 21.57
CA PRO A 34 34.60 -3.28 21.38
C PRO A 34 33.80 -4.59 21.51
N GLY A 35 32.76 -4.63 22.34
CA GLY A 35 31.91 -5.83 22.50
C GLY A 35 31.08 -6.15 21.25
N CYS A 36 30.56 -5.13 20.55
CA CYS A 36 29.87 -5.33 19.28
C CYS A 36 30.86 -5.66 18.15
N ALA A 37 32.04 -5.02 18.14
CA ALA A 37 33.09 -5.34 17.18
C ALA A 37 33.63 -6.76 17.33
N ALA A 38 33.76 -7.27 18.56
CA ALA A 38 34.14 -8.66 18.81
C ALA A 38 33.12 -9.65 18.24
N ARG A 39 31.82 -9.40 18.47
CA ARG A 39 30.74 -10.25 17.95
C ARG A 39 30.68 -10.22 16.42
N GLU A 40 30.93 -9.05 15.83
CA GLU A 40 30.99 -8.88 14.38
C GLU A 40 32.14 -9.69 13.76
N ARG A 41 33.33 -9.66 14.37
CA ARG A 41 34.46 -10.52 13.96
C ARG A 41 34.16 -12.01 14.10
N GLU A 42 33.45 -12.41 15.15
CA GLU A 42 33.04 -13.80 15.34
C GLU A 42 32.11 -14.28 14.22
N LEU A 43 31.17 -13.44 13.79
CA LEU A 43 30.31 -13.74 12.64
C LEU A 43 31.11 -13.83 11.33
N ARG A 44 32.06 -12.91 11.11
CA ARG A 44 32.94 -12.98 9.93
C ARG A 44 33.80 -14.25 9.89
N ARG A 45 34.30 -14.72 11.03
CA ARG A 45 35.07 -15.97 11.08
C ARG A 45 34.31 -17.17 10.54
N VAL A 46 32.99 -17.22 10.70
CA VAL A 46 32.18 -18.29 10.12
C VAL A 46 32.29 -18.28 8.59
N TRP A 47 32.23 -17.09 7.99
CA TRP A 47 32.42 -16.92 6.55
C TRP A 47 33.84 -17.22 6.09
N ASP A 48 34.84 -16.84 6.87
CA ASP A 48 36.25 -17.15 6.56
C ASP A 48 36.46 -18.67 6.53
N VAL A 49 35.94 -19.41 7.52
CA VAL A 49 35.99 -20.88 7.53
C VAL A 49 35.21 -21.48 6.35
N LEU A 50 34.04 -20.93 6.03
CA LEU A 50 33.26 -21.40 4.89
C LEU A 50 33.99 -21.18 3.55
N ALA A 51 34.75 -20.10 3.42
CA ALA A 51 35.53 -19.81 2.23
C ALA A 51 36.75 -20.74 2.06
N GLU A 52 37.19 -21.40 3.13
CA GLU A 52 38.26 -22.40 3.08
C GLU A 52 37.76 -23.80 2.68
N LEU A 53 36.44 -24.02 2.59
CA LEU A 53 35.92 -25.31 2.13
C LEU A 53 36.31 -25.56 0.66
N PRO A 54 36.61 -26.82 0.30
CA PRO A 54 36.83 -27.17 -1.10
C PRO A 54 35.60 -26.77 -1.94
N PRO A 55 35.82 -26.33 -3.19
CA PRO A 55 34.72 -26.06 -4.10
C PRO A 55 33.85 -27.31 -4.24
N PRO A 56 32.54 -27.14 -4.47
CA PRO A 56 31.65 -28.28 -4.66
C PRO A 56 32.10 -29.10 -5.88
N GLU A 57 31.77 -30.40 -5.86
CA GLU A 57 32.11 -31.31 -6.96
C GLU A 57 31.52 -30.83 -8.30
N ASP A 58 32.24 -31.12 -9.39
CA ASP A 58 31.85 -30.75 -10.76
C ASP A 58 30.39 -31.15 -11.04
N GLY A 59 29.56 -30.16 -11.42
CA GLY A 59 28.12 -30.35 -11.70
C GLY A 59 27.17 -29.78 -10.65
N ALA A 60 27.65 -29.34 -9.49
CA ALA A 60 26.87 -28.56 -8.53
C ALA A 60 26.65 -27.10 -8.97
N ASP A 61 27.47 -26.59 -9.89
CA ASP A 61 27.44 -25.19 -10.32
C ASP A 61 26.22 -24.82 -11.17
N ASP A 62 25.56 -25.82 -11.78
CA ASP A 62 24.44 -25.60 -12.70
C ASP A 62 23.11 -26.19 -12.20
N LEU A 63 22.84 -26.05 -10.90
CA LEU A 63 21.53 -26.37 -10.33
C LEU A 63 20.47 -25.34 -10.72
N TRP A 64 20.88 -24.12 -11.07
CA TRP A 64 19.97 -23.00 -11.32
C TRP A 64 19.00 -23.25 -12.48
N PRO A 65 19.43 -23.74 -13.68
CA PRO A 65 18.49 -24.07 -14.75
C PRO A 65 17.50 -25.18 -14.38
N GLY A 66 17.90 -26.11 -13.51
CA GLY A 66 17.00 -27.12 -12.95
C GLY A 66 15.90 -26.51 -12.09
N ILE A 67 16.28 -25.60 -11.18
CA ILE A 67 15.36 -24.89 -10.30
C ILE A 67 14.45 -23.96 -11.10
N GLU A 68 14.99 -23.20 -12.05
CA GLU A 68 14.24 -22.26 -12.89
C GLU A 68 13.16 -22.98 -13.71
N ARG A 69 13.51 -24.11 -14.35
CA ARG A 69 12.52 -24.94 -15.05
C ARG A 69 11.40 -25.41 -14.13
N ARG A 70 11.75 -25.90 -12.94
CA ARG A 70 10.75 -26.40 -11.99
C ARG A 70 9.83 -25.31 -11.48
N LEU A 71 10.38 -24.13 -11.19
CA LEU A 71 9.57 -22.96 -10.81
C LEU A 71 8.64 -22.51 -11.95
N ALA A 72 9.11 -22.56 -13.20
CA ALA A 72 8.29 -22.23 -14.36
C ALA A 72 7.15 -23.25 -14.57
N ASP A 73 7.42 -24.53 -14.35
CA ASP A 73 6.43 -25.59 -14.43
C ASP A 73 5.38 -25.46 -13.32
N ASP A 74 5.80 -25.20 -12.08
CA ASP A 74 4.90 -24.98 -10.94
C ASP A 74 4.07 -23.69 -11.07
N ALA A 75 4.62 -22.65 -11.73
CA ALA A 75 3.92 -21.41 -12.02
C ALA A 75 2.92 -21.55 -13.17
N ARG A 76 2.98 -22.63 -13.95
CA ARG A 76 2.03 -22.85 -15.04
C ARG A 76 0.66 -23.16 -14.43
N PRO A 77 -0.37 -22.32 -14.66
CA PRO A 77 -1.71 -22.63 -14.18
C PRO A 77 -2.12 -23.99 -14.74
N PRO A 78 -2.85 -24.81 -13.98
CA PRO A 78 -3.36 -26.08 -14.50
C PRO A 78 -4.08 -25.77 -15.81
N ALA A 79 -3.62 -26.39 -16.90
CA ALA A 79 -4.26 -26.22 -18.19
C ALA A 79 -5.70 -26.66 -18.01
N LEU A 80 -6.65 -25.72 -18.14
CA LEU A 80 -8.06 -26.06 -18.17
C LEU A 80 -8.25 -27.03 -19.34
N ASP A 81 -8.86 -28.18 -19.06
CA ASP A 81 -9.20 -29.19 -20.06
C ASP A 81 -9.85 -28.49 -21.27
N GLU A 82 -9.44 -28.84 -22.49
CA GLU A 82 -9.94 -28.22 -23.72
C GLU A 82 -11.47 -28.28 -23.79
N ARG A 83 -12.06 -29.33 -23.21
CA ARG A 83 -13.50 -29.47 -23.05
C ARG A 83 -14.12 -28.35 -22.23
N PHE A 84 -13.48 -27.90 -21.14
CA PHE A 84 -13.98 -26.82 -20.31
C PHE A 84 -13.82 -25.46 -21.00
N ARG A 85 -12.71 -25.25 -21.72
CA ARG A 85 -12.40 -24.00 -22.43
C ARG A 85 -13.47 -23.58 -23.43
N TRP A 86 -14.14 -24.53 -24.09
CA TRP A 86 -15.23 -24.23 -25.02
C TRP A 86 -16.54 -23.77 -24.33
N TRP A 87 -16.75 -24.14 -23.06
CA TRP A 87 -17.97 -23.79 -22.31
C TRP A 87 -17.82 -22.51 -21.48
N VAL A 88 -16.59 -22.05 -21.20
CA VAL A 88 -16.32 -20.80 -20.47
C VAL A 88 -17.09 -19.59 -21.03
N PRO A 89 -17.07 -19.28 -22.34
CA PRO A 89 -17.81 -18.11 -22.85
C PRO A 89 -19.33 -18.26 -22.66
N ALA A 90 -19.86 -19.47 -22.82
CA ALA A 90 -21.28 -19.75 -22.58
C ALA A 90 -21.64 -19.58 -21.10
N ALA A 91 -20.80 -20.07 -20.18
CA ALA A 91 -21.01 -19.94 -18.74
C ALA A 91 -21.00 -18.46 -18.30
N VAL A 92 -20.07 -17.64 -18.80
CA VAL A 92 -20.02 -16.20 -18.50
C VAL A 92 -21.28 -15.48 -18.98
N ALA A 93 -21.74 -15.76 -20.20
CA ALA A 93 -22.95 -15.18 -20.74
C ALA A 93 -24.21 -15.58 -19.93
N ILE A 94 -24.32 -16.87 -19.57
CA ILE A 94 -25.43 -17.38 -18.75
C ILE A 94 -25.42 -16.72 -17.37
N SER A 95 -24.26 -16.62 -16.70
CA SER A 95 -24.16 -15.97 -15.39
C SER A 95 -24.52 -14.48 -15.44
N ALA A 96 -24.13 -13.76 -16.49
CA ALA A 96 -24.52 -12.35 -16.66
C ALA A 96 -26.03 -12.20 -16.85
N LEU A 97 -26.65 -13.05 -17.69
CA LEU A 97 -28.09 -13.04 -17.92
C LEU A 97 -28.88 -13.39 -16.64
N LEU A 98 -28.44 -14.41 -15.89
CA LEU A 98 -29.05 -14.79 -14.62
C LEU A 98 -28.88 -13.70 -13.56
N GLY A 99 -27.74 -13.02 -13.51
CA GLY A 99 -27.51 -11.89 -12.61
C GLY A 99 -28.43 -10.71 -12.91
N VAL A 100 -28.58 -10.35 -14.19
CA VAL A 100 -29.49 -9.27 -14.61
C VAL A 100 -30.95 -9.65 -14.35
N ALA A 101 -31.38 -10.85 -14.75
CA ALA A 101 -32.75 -11.31 -14.56
C ALA A 101 -33.09 -11.44 -13.07
N GLY A 102 -32.21 -12.04 -12.28
CA GLY A 102 -32.37 -12.21 -10.84
C GLY A 102 -32.35 -10.88 -10.09
N GLY A 103 -31.43 -9.98 -10.43
CA GLY A 103 -31.36 -8.63 -9.86
C GLY A 103 -32.61 -7.81 -10.18
N THR A 104 -33.09 -7.87 -11.42
CA THR A 104 -34.33 -7.19 -11.85
C THR A 104 -35.54 -7.76 -11.11
N TRP A 105 -35.67 -9.08 -11.02
CA TRP A 105 -36.75 -9.73 -10.28
C TRP A 105 -36.72 -9.37 -8.79
N PHE A 106 -35.54 -9.38 -8.17
CA PHE A 106 -35.37 -9.01 -6.76
C PHE A 106 -35.73 -7.54 -6.51
N ALA A 107 -35.28 -6.62 -7.37
CA ALA A 107 -35.64 -5.21 -7.27
C ALA A 107 -37.16 -4.99 -7.37
N LEU A 108 -37.82 -5.64 -8.32
CA LEU A 108 -39.28 -5.55 -8.46
C LEU A 108 -40.02 -6.13 -7.25
N ARG A 109 -39.46 -7.16 -6.60
CA ARG A 109 -40.14 -7.88 -5.52
C ARG A 109 -39.89 -7.32 -4.12
N PHE A 110 -38.72 -6.72 -3.89
CA PHE A 110 -38.27 -6.25 -2.57
C PHE A 110 -37.99 -4.75 -2.51
N ALA A 111 -37.73 -4.07 -3.62
CA ALA A 111 -37.38 -2.64 -3.65
C ALA A 111 -38.58 -1.75 -4.01
N ALA A 112 -39.82 -2.19 -3.79
CA ALA A 112 -40.95 -1.26 -3.80
C ALA A 112 -40.75 -0.26 -2.64
N PRO A 113 -40.53 1.05 -2.91
CA PRO A 113 -40.43 2.03 -1.85
C PRO A 113 -41.75 2.02 -1.06
N SER A 114 -41.67 1.81 0.25
CA SER A 114 -42.88 1.85 1.06
C SER A 114 -43.47 3.28 0.97
N PRO A 115 -44.77 3.43 0.63
CA PRO A 115 -45.39 4.75 0.46
C PRO A 115 -45.28 5.62 1.72
N ARG A 116 -45.05 5.00 2.88
CA ARG A 116 -44.81 5.68 4.17
C ARG A 116 -43.51 6.48 4.22
N ALA A 117 -42.46 6.08 3.51
CA ALA A 117 -41.19 6.81 3.50
C ALA A 117 -41.28 8.13 2.70
N ALA A 118 -42.13 8.15 1.65
CA ALA A 118 -42.40 9.37 0.89
C ALA A 118 -43.30 10.35 1.68
N GLU A 119 -44.16 9.83 2.54
CA GLU A 119 -45.06 10.62 3.39
C GLU A 119 -44.33 11.26 4.58
N THR A 120 -43.38 10.55 5.20
CA THR A 120 -42.57 11.13 6.29
C THR A 120 -41.63 12.23 5.82
N VAL A 121 -41.01 12.11 4.64
CA VAL A 121 -40.17 13.18 4.07
C VAL A 121 -41.01 14.41 3.70
N ARG A 122 -42.25 14.22 3.22
CA ARG A 122 -43.16 15.33 2.93
C ARG A 122 -43.68 16.00 4.19
N ALA A 123 -43.99 15.24 5.24
CA ALA A 123 -44.43 15.77 6.52
C ALA A 123 -43.35 16.59 7.23
N VAL A 124 -42.08 16.17 7.15
CA VAL A 124 -40.93 16.93 7.69
C VAL A 124 -40.65 18.19 6.87
N ALA A 125 -40.91 18.18 5.56
CA ALA A 125 -40.69 19.33 4.69
C ALA A 125 -41.76 20.44 4.80
N THR A 126 -42.92 20.15 5.40
CA THR A 126 -44.03 21.10 5.53
C THR A 126 -44.19 21.69 6.93
N ASP A 127 -43.37 21.28 7.90
CA ASP A 127 -43.45 21.82 9.25
C ASP A 127 -42.51 23.03 9.39
N ASP A 128 -43.07 24.23 9.22
CA ASP A 128 -42.43 25.53 9.49
C ASP A 128 -41.98 25.70 10.97
N SER A 129 -42.22 24.70 11.82
CA SER A 129 -41.86 24.68 13.24
C SER A 129 -40.35 24.70 13.51
N PHE A 130 -39.53 24.23 12.56
CA PHE A 130 -38.06 24.19 12.74
C PHE A 130 -37.41 25.59 12.69
N ALA A 131 -38.00 26.52 11.94
CA ALA A 131 -37.51 27.89 11.83
C ALA A 131 -37.87 28.75 13.05
N GLU A 132 -39.01 28.48 13.70
CA GLU A 132 -39.42 29.17 14.93
C GLU A 132 -38.74 28.60 16.20
N ALA A 133 -38.43 27.28 16.22
CA ALA A 133 -37.79 26.64 17.37
C ALA A 133 -36.30 26.99 17.54
N PHE A 134 -35.62 27.37 16.46
CA PHE A 134 -34.22 27.77 16.46
C PHE A 134 -34.06 29.20 15.93
N GLY A 135 -34.35 30.18 16.79
CA GLY A 135 -33.97 31.57 16.54
C GLY A 135 -32.49 31.69 16.15
N GLU A 136 -32.19 32.65 15.25
CA GLU A 136 -30.90 32.91 14.60
C GLU A 136 -29.68 32.38 15.38
N GLY A 137 -29.29 31.14 15.07
CA GLY A 137 -28.21 30.45 15.76
C GLY A 137 -26.82 30.96 15.36
N PRO A 138 -25.79 30.75 16.20
CA PRO A 138 -24.43 31.30 16.07
C PRO A 138 -23.66 30.85 14.82
N ALA A 139 -24.25 30.01 13.97
CA ALA A 139 -23.64 29.48 12.76
C ALA A 139 -23.36 30.58 11.71
N GLU A 140 -24.22 31.59 11.56
CA GLU A 140 -23.94 32.70 10.64
C GLU A 140 -22.77 33.58 11.12
N ALA A 141 -22.64 33.81 12.42
CA ALA A 141 -21.54 34.58 12.99
C ALA A 141 -20.19 33.87 12.82
N VAL A 142 -20.17 32.54 13.00
CA VAL A 142 -18.98 31.70 12.80
C VAL A 142 -18.59 31.65 11.31
N MET A 143 -19.55 31.53 10.41
CA MET A 143 -19.30 31.52 8.96
C MET A 143 -18.76 32.86 8.45
N ARG A 144 -19.26 33.99 8.95
CA ARG A 144 -18.77 35.33 8.56
C ARG A 144 -17.33 35.58 9.05
N GLY A 145 -16.92 34.97 10.17
CA GLY A 145 -15.54 35.02 10.67
C GLY A 145 -14.56 34.14 9.90
N LEU A 146 -14.99 32.99 9.38
CA LEU A 146 -14.10 32.05 8.67
C LEU A 146 -13.64 32.56 7.29
N PHE A 147 -14.42 33.39 6.62
CA PHE A 147 -14.09 33.90 5.28
C PHE A 147 -13.33 35.24 5.26
N ALA A 148 -13.09 35.87 6.41
CA ALA A 148 -12.35 37.14 6.49
C ALA A 148 -10.82 36.97 6.63
N ALA A 149 -10.31 35.74 6.78
CA ALA A 149 -8.94 35.47 7.23
C ALA A 149 -8.08 34.67 6.24
N THR A 150 -8.27 34.81 4.92
CA THR A 150 -7.32 34.29 3.92
C THR A 150 -6.38 35.40 3.47
N PRO A 151 -5.11 35.45 3.93
CA PRO A 151 -4.12 36.36 3.38
C PRO A 151 -3.77 35.95 1.94
N ALA A 152 -3.77 36.92 1.03
CA ALA A 152 -3.41 36.76 -0.37
C ALA A 152 -1.96 36.23 -0.54
N PRO A 153 -1.70 35.33 -1.50
CA PRO A 153 -0.34 34.85 -1.74
C PRO A 153 0.56 35.97 -2.30
N PRO A 154 1.86 36.03 -1.94
CA PRO A 154 2.75 37.08 -2.43
C PRO A 154 3.03 36.90 -3.93
N ALA A 155 2.89 37.99 -4.67
CA ALA A 155 3.15 38.06 -6.10
C ALA A 155 4.63 37.75 -6.43
N ARG A 156 4.86 36.85 -7.39
CA ARG A 156 6.19 36.56 -7.94
C ARG A 156 6.73 37.82 -8.63
N ARG A 157 7.91 38.29 -8.24
CA ARG A 157 8.69 39.26 -9.02
C ARG A 157 9.29 38.56 -10.23
N SER A 158 8.75 38.85 -11.41
CA SER A 158 9.43 38.57 -12.67
C SER A 158 10.59 39.54 -12.84
N ALA A 159 11.81 39.01 -12.82
CA ALA A 159 12.98 39.71 -13.33
C ALA A 159 12.87 39.73 -14.87
N ALA A 160 12.60 40.90 -15.42
CA ALA A 160 12.90 41.24 -16.79
C ALA A 160 13.74 42.52 -16.71
N GLY A 161 15.02 42.40 -17.07
CA GLY A 161 15.84 43.56 -17.34
C GLY A 161 15.44 44.17 -18.67
N GLU A 162 15.50 45.49 -18.75
CA GLU A 162 15.79 46.20 -19.98
C GLU A 162 16.47 47.53 -19.65
N ASP A 163 17.31 47.95 -20.58
CA ASP A 163 18.43 48.88 -20.48
C ASP A 163 18.08 50.37 -20.29
N ALA A 164 19.16 51.13 -20.05
CA ALA A 164 19.44 52.49 -20.53
C ALA A 164 19.01 53.69 -19.65
N ARG A 165 19.94 54.22 -18.87
CA ARG A 165 20.77 55.40 -19.23
C ARG A 165 21.73 55.78 -18.10
#